data_AF-A0A4R5B9Y0-F1
#
_entry.id   AF-A0A4R5B9Y0-F1
#
_cell.length_a   1.000
_cell.length_b   1.000
_cell.length_c   1.000
_cell.angle_alpha   90.00
_cell.angle_beta   90.00
_cell.angle_gamma   90.00
#
_symmetry.space_group_name_H-M   'P 1'
#
loop_
_entity.id
_entity.type
_entity.pdbx_description
1 polymer ?
#
loop_
_entity_poly.entity_id
_entity_poly.type
_entity_poly.pdbx_seq_one_letter_code
_entity_poly.pdbx_strand_id
1 'polypeptide(L)'
;MAAVRRGGGRSGRDGRCAIHAHPSADGDAKVTGVAVEITDPVRKESYTTGGEPPGGFHAFRLDLGEAVLTSVEGGEMVIRVWRPGQGVRTIRRT
;
A
#
# COMPACT_ATOMS: atom_id res chain seq x y z
N MET A 1 -2.07 7.20 -2.53
CA MET A 1 -1.70 6.72 -3.88
C MET A 1 -0.27 7.17 -4.14
N ALA A 2 0.64 6.29 -4.58
CA ALA A 2 2.02 6.66 -4.83
C ALA A 2 2.22 6.91 -6.34
N ALA A 3 2.44 8.18 -6.73
CA ALA A 3 2.89 8.52 -8.07
C ALA A 3 4.41 8.32 -8.12
N VAL A 4 4.88 7.38 -8.94
CA VAL A 4 6.31 7.13 -9.13
C VAL A 4 6.74 7.74 -10.47
N ARG A 5 7.85 8.48 -10.45
CA ARG A 5 8.43 9.17 -11.60
C ARG A 5 8.74 8.19 -12.74
N ARG A 6 8.57 8.63 -14.00
CA ARG A 6 9.02 7.89 -15.20
C ARG A 6 10.54 7.66 -15.14
N GLY A 7 10.92 6.44 -14.78
CA GLY A 7 12.21 5.83 -15.13
C GLY A 7 11.96 4.85 -16.27
N GLY A 8 12.88 4.78 -17.24
CA GLY A 8 12.75 4.03 -18.49
C GLY A 8 12.15 2.62 -18.35
N GLY A 9 11.36 2.25 -19.37
CA GLY A 9 10.43 1.13 -19.34
C GLY A 9 11.02 -0.21 -18.91
N ARG A 10 10.21 -0.95 -18.14
CA ARG A 10 10.31 -2.39 -18.03
C ARG A 10 8.93 -2.97 -17.68
N SER A 11 8.24 -3.47 -18.70
CA SER A 11 7.18 -4.44 -18.50
C SER A 11 7.84 -5.73 -17.98
N GLY A 12 7.49 -6.16 -16.76
CA GLY A 12 8.01 -7.41 -16.16
C GLY A 12 8.82 -7.26 -14.87
N ARG A 13 8.43 -6.40 -13.93
CA ARG A 13 8.89 -6.52 -12.53
C ARG A 13 7.91 -7.35 -11.72
N ASP A 14 8.42 -8.09 -10.75
CA ASP A 14 7.62 -8.72 -9.70
C ASP A 14 6.83 -7.63 -8.96
N GLY A 15 5.50 -7.68 -9.04
CA GLY A 15 4.61 -6.68 -8.46
C GLY A 15 4.42 -6.83 -6.96
N ARG A 16 4.94 -7.89 -6.34
CA ARG A 16 4.82 -8.10 -4.88
C ARG A 16 5.51 -6.96 -4.13
N CYS A 17 4.76 -6.29 -3.26
CA CYS A 17 5.28 -5.18 -2.48
C CYS A 17 4.66 -5.11 -1.08
N ALA A 18 5.31 -4.32 -0.22
CA ALA A 18 4.81 -3.95 1.10
C ALA A 18 4.98 -2.44 1.29
N ILE A 19 3.98 -1.80 1.90
CA ILE A 19 4.04 -0.41 2.33
C ILE A 19 3.97 -0.42 3.86
N HIS A 20 4.92 0.25 4.49
CA HIS A 20 4.99 0.42 5.94
C HIS A 20 4.93 1.91 6.27
N ALA A 21 4.04 2.27 7.19
CA ALA A 21 3.83 3.66 7.60
C ALA A 21 3.49 3.73 9.08
N HIS A 22 3.73 4.90 9.67
CA HIS A 22 3.24 5.30 10.98
C HIS A 22 2.10 6.31 10.77
N PRO A 23 0.86 5.84 10.51
CA PRO A 23 -0.23 6.73 10.14
C PRO A 23 -0.77 7.56 11.30
N SER A 24 -0.55 7.13 12.54
CA SER A 24 -1.12 7.73 13.75
C SER A 24 -0.33 7.34 14.99
N ALA A 25 -0.51 8.08 16.08
CA ALA A 25 0.05 7.72 17.39
C ALA A 25 -0.40 6.34 17.91
N ASP A 26 -1.51 5.81 17.37
CA ASP A 26 -2.08 4.51 17.77
C ASP A 26 -1.28 3.30 17.28
N GLY A 27 -0.29 3.47 16.41
CA GLY A 27 0.61 2.40 15.98
C GLY A 27 1.03 2.45 14.52
N ASP A 28 1.79 1.43 14.13
CA ASP A 28 2.33 1.26 12.78
C ASP A 28 1.43 0.37 11.93
N ALA A 29 1.26 0.75 10.67
CA ALA A 29 0.48 0.00 9.70
C ALA A 29 1.38 -0.54 8.58
N LYS A 30 1.24 -1.84 8.29
CA LYS A 30 1.85 -2.50 7.15
C LYS A 30 0.76 -3.07 6.25
N VAL A 31 0.79 -2.74 4.97
CA VAL A 31 -0.05 -3.39 3.95
C VAL A 31 0.83 -4.13 2.96
N THR A 32 0.40 -5.31 2.53
CA THR A 32 1.10 -6.11 1.52
C THR A 32 0.16 -6.53 0.41
N GLY A 33 0.69 -6.68 -0.79
CA GLY A 33 -0.11 -7.02 -1.96
C GLY A 33 0.69 -7.03 -3.24
N VAL A 34 -0.03 -6.91 -4.36
CA VAL A 34 0.56 -6.81 -5.69
C VAL A 34 0.25 -5.42 -6.27
N ALA A 35 1.28 -4.68 -6.63
CA ALA A 35 1.13 -3.43 -7.36
C ALA A 35 0.86 -3.71 -8.84
N VAL A 36 -0.32 -3.29 -9.32
CA VAL A 36 -0.75 -3.42 -10.71
C VAL A 36 -0.69 -2.05 -11.36
N GLU A 37 0.10 -1.92 -12.43
CA GLU A 37 0.18 -0.67 -13.19
C GLU A 37 -1.16 -0.35 -13.86
N ILE A 38 -1.58 0.91 -13.74
CA ILE A 38 -2.74 1.45 -14.44
C ILE A 38 -2.25 2.02 -15.76
N THR A 39 -2.52 1.29 -16.85
CA THR A 39 -2.10 1.64 -18.20
C THR A 39 -3.20 2.32 -19.02
N ASP A 40 -4.46 2.13 -18.66
CA ASP A 40 -5.60 2.78 -19.32
C ASP A 40 -5.52 4.31 -19.16
N PRO A 41 -5.43 5.08 -20.27
CA PRO A 41 -5.27 6.53 -20.21
C PRO A 41 -6.40 7.25 -19.47
N VAL A 42 -7.65 6.86 -19.70
CA VAL A 42 -8.82 7.51 -19.09
C VAL A 42 -8.81 7.31 -17.57
N ARG A 43 -8.60 6.06 -17.12
CA ARG A 43 -8.46 5.77 -15.70
C ARG A 43 -7.25 6.47 -15.09
N LYS A 44 -6.15 6.59 -15.82
CA LYS A 44 -4.94 7.26 -15.34
C LYS A 44 -5.17 8.76 -15.15
N GLU A 45 -5.84 9.43 -16.08
CA GLU A 45 -6.17 10.86 -15.98
C GLU A 45 -6.99 11.20 -14.73
N SER A 46 -7.87 10.30 -14.28
CA SER A 46 -8.67 10.48 -13.05
C SER A 46 -7.83 10.60 -11.76
N TYR A 47 -6.53 10.27 -11.81
CA TYR A 47 -5.62 10.37 -10.67
C TYR A 47 -4.68 11.58 -10.72
N THR A 48 -4.89 12.49 -11.66
CA THR A 48 -4.13 13.72 -11.79
C THR A 48 -4.44 14.65 -10.61
N THR A 49 -3.40 15.22 -10.01
CA THR A 49 -3.43 16.12 -8.86
C THR A 49 -3.12 17.57 -9.24
N GLY A 50 -2.64 17.81 -10.46
CA GLY A 50 -2.19 19.11 -10.97
C GLY A 50 -0.72 19.41 -10.65
N GLY A 51 -0.04 18.55 -9.87
CA GLY A 51 1.38 18.67 -9.50
C GLY A 51 2.29 17.67 -10.20
N GLU A 52 1.80 16.97 -11.22
CA GLU A 52 2.52 15.91 -11.90
C GLU A 52 3.80 16.41 -12.59
N PRO A 53 4.88 15.60 -12.62
CA PRO A 53 6.10 15.97 -13.30
C PRO A 53 5.89 16.04 -14.84
N PRO A 54 6.68 16.89 -15.54
CA PRO A 54 6.71 16.89 -17.00
C PRO A 54 7.02 15.49 -17.55
N GLY A 55 6.29 15.09 -18.59
CA GLY A 55 6.42 13.76 -19.22
C GLY A 55 5.51 12.68 -18.66
N GLY A 56 4.63 13.02 -17.70
CA GLY A 56 3.62 12.14 -17.13
C GLY A 56 4.12 11.31 -15.94
N PHE A 57 3.22 10.52 -15.35
CA PHE A 57 3.46 9.72 -14.14
C PHE A 57 3.18 8.24 -14.37
N HIS A 58 3.63 7.36 -13.47
CA HIS A 58 3.08 6.01 -13.35
C HIS A 58 2.07 5.97 -12.21
N ALA A 59 0.96 5.27 -12.45
CA ALA A 59 -0.07 5.02 -11.46
C ALA A 59 -0.17 3.52 -11.21
N PHE A 60 -0.26 3.15 -9.94
CA PHE A 60 -0.41 1.75 -9.54
C PHE A 60 -1.62 1.61 -8.62
N ARG A 61 -2.40 0.56 -8.84
CA ARG A 61 -3.38 0.04 -7.89
C ARG A 61 -2.70 -1.02 -7.04
N LEU A 62 -2.94 -1.02 -5.73
CA LEU A 62 -2.50 -2.09 -4.85
C LEU A 62 -3.63 -3.11 -4.69
N ASP A 63 -3.38 -4.34 -5.12
CA ASP A 63 -4.26 -5.48 -4.87
C ASP A 63 -3.91 -6.00 -3.47
N LEU A 64 -4.65 -5.51 -2.49
CA LEU A 64 -4.37 -5.71 -1.06
C LEU A 64 -4.59 -7.18 -0.67
N GLY A 65 -3.52 -7.83 -0.22
CA GLY A 65 -3.53 -9.21 0.26
C GLY A 65 -3.52 -9.34 1.79
N GLU A 66 -2.91 -8.38 2.49
CA GLU A 66 -2.86 -8.36 3.96
C GLU A 66 -2.73 -6.92 4.48
N ALA A 67 -3.39 -6.64 5.59
CA ALA A 67 -3.17 -5.45 6.40
C ALA A 67 -2.81 -5.86 7.82
N VAL A 68 -1.76 -5.26 8.36
CA VAL A 68 -1.28 -5.46 9.73
C VAL A 68 -1.27 -4.10 10.42
N LEU A 69 -1.89 -4.03 11.60
CA LEU A 69 -1.75 -2.91 12.52
C LEU A 69 -1.03 -3.41 13.77
N THR A 70 0.08 -2.79 14.11
CA THR A 70 0.87 -3.07 15.32
C THR A 70 0.76 -1.89 16.26
N SER A 71 0.26 -2.12 17.47
CA SER A 71 0.09 -1.11 18.51
C SER A 71 0.61 -1.62 19.87
N VAL A 72 0.65 -0.73 20.86
CA VAL A 72 0.89 -1.09 22.26
C VAL A 72 -0.37 -0.79 23.06
N GLU A 73 -0.90 -1.77 23.77
CA GLU A 73 -2.10 -1.63 24.60
C GLU A 73 -1.83 -2.23 25.97
N GLY A 74 -1.96 -1.43 27.04
CA GLY A 74 -1.75 -1.91 28.40
C GLY A 74 -0.35 -2.48 28.66
N GLY A 75 0.67 -2.02 27.92
CA GLY A 75 2.04 -2.53 28.00
C GLY A 75 2.32 -3.77 27.17
N GLU A 76 1.32 -4.33 26.48
CA GLU A 76 1.49 -5.46 25.56
C GLU A 76 1.57 -5.00 24.11
N MET A 77 2.36 -5.69 23.30
CA MET A 77 2.34 -5.54 21.85
C MET A 77 1.11 -6.24 21.28
N VAL A 78 0.27 -5.50 20.56
CA VAL A 78 -0.94 -6.00 19.91
C VAL A 78 -0.78 -5.92 18.40
N ILE A 79 -0.88 -7.06 17.73
CA ILE A 79 -0.79 -7.18 16.28
C ILE A 79 -2.14 -7.64 15.75
N ARG A 80 -2.80 -6.81 14.96
CA ARG A 80 -4.05 -7.12 14.26
C ARG A 80 -3.74 -7.42 12.81
N VAL A 81 -4.15 -8.59 12.34
CA VAL A 81 -3.92 -9.06 10.96
C VAL A 81 -5.26 -9.26 10.28
N TRP A 82 -5.43 -8.63 9.13
CA TRP A 82 -6.57 -8.82 8.24
C TRP A 82 -6.12 -9.37 6.89
N ARG A 83 -6.94 -10.24 6.30
CA ARG A 83 -6.79 -10.75 4.92
C ARG A 83 -8.16 -10.80 4.23
N PRO A 84 -8.24 -10.67 2.90
CA PRO A 84 -9.48 -10.78 2.15
C PRO A 84 -10.26 -12.07 2.48
N GLY A 85 -11.57 -11.94 2.70
CA GLY A 85 -12.46 -13.06 3.04
C GLY A 85 -12.27 -13.63 4.44
N GLN A 86 -11.40 -13.06 5.27
CA GLN A 86 -11.15 -13.47 6.65
C GLN A 86 -11.54 -12.35 7.63
N GLY A 87 -11.92 -12.74 8.85
CA GLY A 87 -12.02 -11.81 9.96
C GLY A 87 -10.64 -11.30 10.41
N VAL A 88 -10.63 -10.25 11.23
CA VAL A 88 -9.39 -9.74 11.84
C VAL A 88 -8.93 -10.72 12.91
N ARG A 89 -7.68 -11.16 12.83
CA ARG A 89 -7.01 -11.96 13.87
C ARG A 89 -6.15 -11.06 14.73
N THR A 90 -6.27 -11.19 16.06
CA THR A 90 -5.43 -10.47 17.02
C THR A 90 -4.39 -11.40 17.63
N ILE A 91 -3.15 -10.92 17.73
CA ILE A 91 -2.03 -11.59 18.39
C ILE A 91 -1.50 -10.63 19.46
N ARG A 92 -1.32 -11.11 20.69
CA ARG A 92 -0.76 -10.32 21.80
C ARG A 92 0.57 -10.91 22.24
N ARG A 93 1.55 -10.06 22.54
CA ARG A 93 2.90 -10.43 23.02
C ARG A 93 3.31 -9.54 24.18
N THR A 94 3.82 -10.18 25.24
CA THR A 94 4.49 -9.57 26.39
C THR A 94 6.00 -9.54 26.18
#